data_AF-A0AA95JPE8-F1
#
_entry.id   AF-A0AA95JPE8-F1
#
_cell.length_a   1.000
_cell.length_b   1.000
_cell.length_c   1.000
_cell.angle_alpha   90.00
_cell.angle_beta   90.00
_cell.angle_gamma   90.00
#
_symmetry.space_group_name_H-M   'P 1'
#
loop_
_entity.id
_entity.type
_entity.pdbx_description
1 polymer ?
#
loop_
_entity_poly.entity_id
_entity_poly.type
_entity_poly.pdbx_seq_one_letter_code
_entity_poly.pdbx_strand_id
1 'polypeptide(L)' 'MITLYGTIRTAPDAATVEVQASGETYDEARAALDAQVPTETKLLGISRWPTA' A
#
# COMPACT_ATOMS: atom_id res chain seq x y z
N MET A 1 10.52 -13.84 -2.76
CA MET A 1 10.47 -12.37 -2.71
C MET A 1 9.14 -11.92 -3.26
N ILE A 2 8.34 -11.22 -2.46
CA ILE A 2 6.99 -10.74 -2.78
C ILE A 2 7.04 -9.22 -2.83
N THR A 3 6.39 -8.63 -3.84
CA THR A 3 6.25 -7.17 -3.95
C THR A 3 4.77 -6.82 -3.99
N LEU A 4 4.36 -5.89 -3.14
CA LEU A 4 3.02 -5.34 -3.07
C LEU A 4 3.01 -3.93 -3.64
N TYR A 5 1.91 -3.60 -4.32
CA TYR A 5 1.65 -2.30 -4.90
C TYR A 5 0.35 -1.74 -4.32
N GLY A 6 0.37 -0.48 -3.93
CA GLY A 6 -0.79 0.22 -3.38
C GLY A 6 -0.90 1.64 -3.94
N THR A 7 -2.09 2.22 -3.83
CA THR A 7 -2.33 3.62 -4.17
C THR A 7 -2.91 4.32 -2.94
N ILE A 8 -2.22 5.34 -2.47
CA ILE A 8 -2.63 6.18 -1.35
C ILE A 8 -3.29 7.43 -1.93
N ARG A 9 -4.50 7.78 -1.47
CA ARG A 9 -5.14 9.05 -1.84
C ARG A 9 -5.05 10.01 -0.67
N THR A 10 -4.26 11.07 -0.80
CA THR A 10 -4.18 12.13 0.20
C THR A 10 -5.30 13.15 -0.06
N ALA A 11 -6.12 13.41 0.96
CA ALA A 11 -7.07 14.52 0.96
C ALA A 11 -6.41 15.75 1.62
N PRO A 12 -6.76 16.99 1.27
CA PRO A 12 -7.87 17.43 0.42
C PRO A 12 -7.57 17.53 -1.09
N ASP A 13 -6.30 17.49 -1.52
CA ASP A 13 -5.90 17.72 -2.93
C ASP A 13 -6.06 16.51 -3.88
N ALA A 14 -6.65 15.40 -3.41
CA ALA A 14 -6.88 14.17 -4.19
C ALA A 14 -5.63 13.60 -4.88
N ALA A 15 -4.43 13.96 -4.42
CA ALA A 15 -3.20 13.43 -4.98
C ALA A 15 -3.13 11.92 -4.68
N THR A 16 -2.97 11.13 -5.74
CA THR A 16 -2.74 9.69 -5.63
C THR A 16 -1.24 9.44 -5.65
N VAL A 17 -0.72 8.84 -4.58
CA VAL A 17 0.66 8.39 -4.48
C VAL A 17 0.69 6.89 -4.68
N GLU A 18 1.41 6.42 -5.69
CA GLU A 18 1.72 5.01 -5.85
C GLU A 18 2.80 4.62 -4.85
N VAL A 19 2.55 3.55 -4.11
CA VAL A 19 3.48 2.99 -3.13
C VAL A 19 3.77 1.54 -3.47
N GLN A 20 5.01 1.13 -3.21
CA GLN A 20 5.42 -0.25 -3.39
C GLN A 20 6.31 -0.68 -2.24
N ALA A 21 6.15 -1.94 -1.83
CA ALA A 21 6.97 -2.52 -0.79
C ALA A 21 7.26 -3.98 -1.11
N SER A 22 8.48 -4.41 -0.80
CA SER A 22 8.92 -5.79 -1.00
C SER A 22 9.30 -6.43 0.33
N GLY A 23 9.05 -7.73 0.45
CA GLY A 23 9.40 -8.55 1.60
C GLY A 23 9.73 -9.98 1.17
N GLU A 24 10.32 -10.76 2.07
CA GLU A 24 10.49 -12.20 1.84
C GLU A 24 9.13 -12.91 1.95
N THR A 25 8.29 -12.42 2.86
CA THR A 25 6.92 -12.88 3.08
C THR A 25 5.87 -11.81 2.78
N TYR A 26 4.61 -12.24 2.64
CA TYR A 26 3.48 -11.31 2.41
C TYR A 26 3.30 -10.36 3.59
N ASP A 27 3.42 -10.85 4.83
CA ASP A 27 3.27 -10.03 6.04
C ASP A 27 4.37 -8.98 6.16
N GLU A 28 5.61 -9.31 5.79
CA GLU A 28 6.71 -8.34 5.73
C GLU A 28 6.45 -7.27 4.68
N ALA A 29 6.08 -7.67 3.45
CA ALA A 29 5.77 -6.73 2.39
C ALA A 29 4.58 -5.83 2.78
N ARG A 30 3.60 -6.39 3.52
CA ARG A 30 2.43 -5.65 4.00
C ARG A 30 2.79 -4.65 5.11
N ALA A 31 3.60 -5.06 6.09
CA ALA A 31 4.07 -4.17 7.15
C ALA A 31 4.92 -3.03 6.58
N ALA A 32 5.78 -3.33 5.60
CA ALA A 32 6.58 -2.32 4.92
C ALA A 32 5.74 -1.36 4.06
N LEU A 33 4.63 -1.83 3.48
CA LEU A 33 3.68 -0.97 2.75
C LEU A 33 2.89 -0.08 3.72
N ASP A 34 2.43 -0.63 4.84
CA ASP A 34 1.66 0.09 5.87
C ASP A 34 2.51 1.21 6.51
N ALA A 35 3.80 0.96 6.74
CA ALA A 35 4.74 1.96 7.24
C ALA A 35 4.96 3.15 6.29
N GLN A 36 4.66 3.01 4.99
CA GLN A 36 4.73 4.10 4.02
C GLN A 36 3.48 4.98 4.02
N VAL A 37 2.38 4.54 4.64
CA VAL A 37 1.15 5.31 4.71
C VAL A 37 1.25 6.31 5.86
N PRO A 38 1.20 7.63 5.61
CA PRO A 38 1.16 8.61 6.69
C PRO A 38 -0.10 8.36 7.53
N THR A 39 0.01 8.39 8.86
CA THR A 39 -1.06 8.10 9.82
C THR A 39 -2.38 8.85 9.57
N GLU A 40 -2.31 10.02 8.91
CA GLU A 40 -3.48 10.84 8.54
C GLU A 40 -4.15 10.43 7.21
N THR A 41 -3.60 9.43 6.51
CA THR A 41 -4.05 9.04 5.18
C THR A 41 -4.83 7.74 5.22
N LYS A 42 -6.12 7.82 4.92
CA LYS A 42 -7.01 6.65 4.87
C LYS A 42 -6.66 5.81 3.63
N LEU A 43 -6.13 4.61 3.82
CA LEU A 43 -5.99 3.62 2.74
C LEU A 43 -7.37 3.31 2.16
N LEU A 44 -7.63 3.77 0.94
CA LEU A 44 -8.88 3.51 0.24
C LEU A 44 -8.81 2.17 -0.48
N GLY A 45 -8.86 1.09 0.30
CA GLY A 45 -9.09 -0.27 -0.18
C GLY A 45 -7.95 -0.89 -0.99
N ILE A 46 -7.23 -1.84 -0.39
CA ILE A 46 -6.41 -2.81 -1.14
C ILE A 46 -7.38 -3.81 -1.79
N SER A 47 -8.02 -3.42 -2.90
CA SER A 47 -9.07 -4.23 -3.54
C SER A 47 -8.65 -4.73 -4.92
N ARG A 48 -7.45 -5.32 -5.04
CA ARG A 48 -7.08 -6.17 -6.18
C ARG A 48 -6.12 -7.26 -5.70
N TRP A 49 -6.70 -8.29 -5.10
CA TRP A 49 -5.99 -9.55 -4.91
C TRP A 49 -5.94 -10.24 -6.28
N PRO A 50 -4.77 -10.49 -6.90
CA PRO A 50 -4.71 -11.52 -7.92
C PRO A 50 -4.98 -12.85 -7.20
N THR A 51 -6.21 -13.37 -7.31
CA THR A 51 -6.45 -14.79 -7.06
C THR A 51 -5.49 -15.58 -7.95
N ALA A 52 -4.69 -16.43 -7.32
CA ALA A 52 -3.81 -17.39 -7.96
C ALA A 52 -4.55 -18.25 -9.00
#